data_AF-A0A1D7XZS9-F1
#
_entry.id   AF-A0A1D7XZS9-F1
#
_cell.length_a   1.000
_cell.length_b   1.000
_cell.length_c   1.000
_cell.angle_alpha   90.00
_cell.angle_beta   90.00
_cell.angle_gamma   90.00
#
_symmetry.space_group_name_H-M   'P 1'
#
loop_
_entity.id
_entity.type
_entity.pdbx_description
1 polymer ?
#
loop_
_entity_poly.entity_id
_entity_poly.type
_entity_poly.pdbx_seq_one_letter_code
_entity_poly.pdbx_strand_id
1 'polypeptide(L)'
;MNKNIALKSFIVFMTFTIYSCRNSETKKTDLIYKNGNQKVEIQILNGNDYLEYDKPTEINFVLTNIEPNTFSVYGAGIRVLGTKGGTIRTEIKVSNNHLETDTLKVKVRFGEKRKEKHEFNIPMKIKE
;
A
#
# COMPACT_ATOMS: atom_id res chain seq x y z
N MET A 1 60.76 -21.50 43.80
CA MET A 1 59.72 -22.32 44.47
C MET A 1 58.48 -22.29 43.58
N ASN A 2 58.10 -23.47 43.07
CA ASN A 2 57.03 -23.72 42.09
C ASN A 2 55.65 -23.22 42.52
N LYS A 3 54.81 -22.92 41.51
CA LYS A 3 53.35 -23.16 41.35
C LYS A 3 52.78 -22.04 40.45
N ASN A 4 52.08 -22.22 39.34
CA ASN A 4 51.54 -23.38 38.64
C ASN A 4 51.32 -22.99 37.17
N ILE A 5 51.82 -23.80 36.25
CA ILE A 5 51.31 -23.91 34.88
C ILE A 5 50.23 -24.99 34.93
N ALA A 6 49.00 -24.63 34.57
CA ALA A 6 47.83 -25.47 34.26
C ALA A 6 46.60 -24.57 34.50
N LEU A 7 45.55 -24.49 33.69
CA LEU A 7 44.99 -25.46 32.76
C LEU A 7 43.81 -24.76 32.05
N LYS A 8 43.56 -25.15 30.79
CA LYS A 8 42.27 -25.12 30.08
C LYS A 8 41.79 -23.83 29.41
N SER A 9 41.87 -23.90 28.07
CA SER A 9 40.86 -23.51 27.07
C SER A 9 39.41 -23.44 27.56
N PHE A 10 38.56 -22.88 26.68
CA PHE A 10 37.10 -22.75 26.72
C PHE A 10 36.69 -21.41 27.35
N ILE A 11 36.10 -20.42 26.66
CA ILE A 11 34.93 -20.51 25.78
C ILE A 11 34.99 -19.36 24.76
N VAL A 12 35.05 -19.75 23.48
CA VAL A 12 34.46 -19.03 22.35
C VAL A 12 32.97 -18.93 22.60
N PHE A 13 32.39 -17.72 22.56
CA PHE A 13 31.04 -17.38 22.08
C PHE A 13 30.65 -16.01 22.65
N MET A 14 31.27 -14.94 22.14
CA MET A 14 30.57 -13.65 22.18
C MET A 14 29.55 -13.73 21.03
N THR A 15 28.38 -14.23 21.39
CA THR A 15 27.23 -14.39 20.51
C THR A 15 26.95 -13.06 19.82
N PHE A 16 27.11 -13.08 18.49
CA PHE A 16 26.47 -12.17 17.56
C PHE A 16 24.96 -12.19 17.84
N THR A 17 24.47 -11.35 18.74
CA THR A 17 23.06 -10.95 18.73
C THR A 17 22.92 -9.92 17.62
N ILE A 18 22.99 -10.38 16.38
CA ILE A 18 22.26 -9.71 15.32
C ILE A 18 20.81 -9.91 15.74
N TYR A 19 20.25 -8.92 16.41
CA TYR A 19 18.83 -8.67 16.31
C TYR A 19 18.58 -8.57 14.81
N SER A 20 18.26 -9.69 14.19
CA SER A 20 17.50 -9.69 12.96
C SER A 20 16.17 -9.09 13.38
N CYS A 21 16.12 -7.75 13.38
CA CYS A 21 14.94 -7.05 12.94
C CYS A 21 14.67 -7.65 11.57
N ARG A 22 13.88 -8.73 11.57
CA ARG A 22 12.98 -9.02 10.48
C ARG A 22 12.11 -7.78 10.40
N ASN A 23 12.60 -6.76 9.69
CA ASN A 23 11.71 -5.89 8.95
C ASN A 23 10.90 -6.88 8.14
N SER A 24 9.68 -7.16 8.58
CA SER A 24 8.69 -7.76 7.70
C SER A 24 8.75 -6.90 6.46
N GLU A 25 9.21 -7.46 5.35
CA GLU A 25 8.97 -6.85 4.05
C GLU A 25 7.46 -6.82 3.92
N THR A 26 6.83 -5.74 4.39
CA THR A 26 5.48 -5.38 4.03
C THR A 26 5.54 -5.31 2.52
N LYS A 27 4.94 -6.33 1.86
CA LYS A 27 4.80 -6.37 0.40
C LYS A 27 4.28 -4.99 0.01
N LYS A 28 5.15 -4.19 -0.59
CA LYS A 28 4.84 -2.80 -0.91
C LYS A 28 3.67 -2.85 -1.90
N THR A 29 2.50 -2.37 -1.47
CA THR A 29 1.30 -2.39 -2.30
C THR A 29 1.61 -1.67 -3.61
N ASP A 30 1.36 -2.33 -4.73
CA ASP A 30 1.54 -1.68 -6.03
C ASP A 30 0.37 -0.71 -6.28
N LEU A 31 0.63 0.55 -5.97
CA LEU A 31 -0.30 1.67 -6.13
C LEU A 31 -0.02 2.47 -7.41
N ILE A 32 0.79 1.92 -8.34
CA ILE A 32 1.19 2.60 -9.57
C ILE A 32 0.93 1.69 -10.78
N TYR A 33 0.03 2.14 -11.65
CA TYR A 33 -0.14 1.55 -12.97
C TYR A 33 0.55 2.39 -14.04
N LYS A 34 1.27 1.75 -14.97
CA LYS A 34 1.88 2.38 -16.15
C LYS A 34 1.57 1.58 -17.42
N ASN A 35 1.19 2.28 -18.48
CA ASN A 35 1.06 1.74 -19.83
C ASN A 35 1.59 2.76 -20.85
N GLY A 36 2.76 2.47 -21.45
CA GLY A 36 3.45 3.44 -22.31
C GLY A 36 3.74 4.74 -21.57
N ASN A 37 3.24 5.86 -22.09
CA ASN A 37 3.38 7.18 -21.47
C ASN A 37 2.27 7.50 -20.45
N GLN A 38 1.27 6.64 -20.28
CA GLN A 38 0.16 6.84 -19.37
C GLN A 38 0.46 6.25 -17.99
N LYS A 39 0.06 6.96 -16.93
CA LYS A 39 0.23 6.51 -15.54
C LYS A 39 -1.01 6.87 -14.70
N VAL A 40 -1.40 5.94 -13.83
CA VAL A 40 -2.33 6.17 -12.72
C VAL A 40 -1.61 5.82 -11.43
N GLU A 41 -1.56 6.76 -10.50
CA GLU A 41 -0.94 6.58 -9.19
C GLU A 41 -1.96 6.85 -8.08
N ILE A 42 -2.09 5.92 -7.13
CA ILE A 42 -2.91 6.08 -5.94
C ILE A 42 -2.06 6.66 -4.81
N GLN A 43 -2.52 7.76 -4.23
CA GLN A 43 -1.94 8.35 -3.02
C GLN A 43 -2.96 8.28 -1.89
N ILE A 44 -2.62 7.53 -0.83
CA ILE A 44 -3.44 7.42 0.37
C ILE A 44 -3.05 8.53 1.34
N LEU A 45 -3.99 9.38 1.73
CA LEU A 45 -3.67 10.60 2.49
C LEU A 45 -3.73 10.43 4.02
N ASN A 46 -3.87 9.20 4.51
CA ASN A 46 -3.86 8.89 5.95
C ASN A 46 -2.45 8.68 6.53
N GLY A 47 -1.39 8.80 5.71
CA GLY A 47 0.00 8.56 6.11
C GLY A 47 0.41 7.09 6.16
N ASN A 48 -0.49 6.17 5.80
CA ASN A 48 -0.26 4.72 5.74
C ASN A 48 -0.34 4.21 4.30
N ASP A 49 0.02 2.94 4.10
CA ASP A 49 -0.11 2.20 2.84
C ASP A 49 -1.36 1.29 2.79
N TYR A 50 -2.29 1.49 3.72
CA TYR A 50 -3.55 0.74 3.87
C TYR A 50 -4.72 1.67 4.21
N LEU A 51 -5.94 1.18 4.00
CA LEU A 51 -7.19 1.80 4.45
C LEU A 51 -7.66 1.16 5.76
N GLU A 52 -8.39 1.92 6.57
CA GLU A 52 -9.04 1.41 7.77
C GLU A 52 -10.53 1.17 7.50
N TYR A 53 -11.08 0.05 7.97
CA TYR A 53 -12.52 -0.19 7.91
C TYR A 53 -13.29 0.88 8.69
N ASP A 54 -14.51 1.19 8.21
CA ASP A 54 -15.45 2.14 8.79
C ASP A 54 -14.93 3.57 8.99
N LYS A 55 -13.76 3.89 8.41
CA LYS A 55 -13.12 5.21 8.47
C LYS A 55 -13.03 5.82 7.07
N PRO A 56 -13.62 7.00 6.83
CA PRO A 56 -13.43 7.71 5.58
C PRO A 56 -11.96 8.10 5.44
N THR A 57 -11.35 7.74 4.31
CA THR A 57 -9.97 8.09 3.97
C THR A 57 -9.95 8.81 2.64
N GLU A 58 -9.38 10.02 2.61
CA GLU A 58 -9.12 10.71 1.35
C GLU A 58 -7.99 10.00 0.60
N ILE A 59 -8.21 9.75 -0.68
CA ILE A 59 -7.20 9.26 -1.60
C ILE A 59 -7.27 10.01 -2.92
N ASN A 60 -6.12 10.16 -3.56
CA ASN A 60 -5.96 10.80 -4.86
C ASN A 60 -5.61 9.77 -5.92
N PHE A 61 -6.23 9.87 -7.09
CA PHE A 61 -5.76 9.24 -8.33
C PHE A 61 -5.05 10.30 -9.16
N VAL A 62 -3.73 10.25 -9.17
CA VAL A 62 -2.89 11.18 -9.93
C VAL A 62 -2.69 10.61 -11.34
N LEU A 63 -3.16 11.37 -12.33
CA LEU A 63 -3.14 10.97 -13.72
C LEU A 63 -1.96 11.62 -14.45
N THR A 64 -1.19 10.84 -15.21
CA THR A 64 -0.16 11.34 -16.13
C THR A 64 -0.52 10.93 -17.55
N ASN A 65 -0.59 11.91 -18.46
CA ASN A 65 -0.96 11.72 -19.87
C ASN A 65 -2.32 11.00 -20.08
N ILE A 66 -3.26 11.21 -19.17
CA ILE A 66 -4.63 10.72 -19.24
C ILE A 66 -5.56 11.91 -19.01
N GLU A 67 -6.51 12.14 -19.92
CA GLU A 67 -7.51 13.19 -19.72
C GLU A 67 -8.50 12.80 -18.60
N PRO A 68 -8.73 13.67 -17.59
CA PRO A 68 -9.61 13.34 -16.46
C PRO A 68 -11.05 13.01 -16.83
N ASN A 69 -11.58 13.60 -17.90
CA ASN A 69 -12.93 13.34 -18.43
C ASN A 69 -13.10 11.89 -18.95
N THR A 70 -12.02 11.23 -19.35
CA THR A 70 -12.01 9.84 -19.81
C THR A 70 -11.80 8.85 -18.66
N PHE A 71 -11.33 9.32 -17.51
CA PHE A 71 -11.05 8.49 -16.36
C PHE A 71 -12.33 8.18 -15.57
N SER A 72 -12.38 6.99 -15.00
CA SER A 72 -13.44 6.54 -14.11
C SER A 72 -12.87 5.56 -13.10
N VAL A 73 -13.30 5.69 -11.85
CA VAL A 73 -12.93 4.83 -10.73
C VAL A 73 -14.19 4.28 -10.09
N TYR A 74 -14.18 3.00 -9.72
CA TYR A 74 -15.29 2.34 -9.05
C TYR A 74 -14.82 1.22 -8.14
N GLY A 75 -15.56 1.01 -7.06
CA GLY A 75 -15.24 0.10 -5.98
C GLY A 75 -16.16 0.35 -4.79
N ALA A 76 -16.09 -0.50 -3.77
CA ALA A 76 -16.90 -0.34 -2.56
C ALA A 76 -16.52 0.95 -1.84
N GLY A 77 -17.53 1.71 -1.38
CA GLY A 77 -17.32 2.87 -0.50
C GLY A 77 -16.68 4.10 -1.14
N ILE A 78 -16.46 4.11 -2.47
CA ILE A 78 -15.80 5.22 -3.16
C ILE A 78 -16.79 6.37 -3.40
N ARG A 79 -16.42 7.56 -2.96
CA ARG A 79 -17.10 8.83 -3.26
C ARG A 79 -16.14 9.77 -3.98
N VAL A 80 -16.50 10.25 -5.16
CA VAL A 80 -15.70 11.24 -5.89
C VAL A 80 -15.98 12.62 -5.31
N LEU A 81 -14.91 13.32 -4.90
CA LEU A 81 -14.97 14.68 -4.33
C LEU A 81 -14.80 15.76 -5.40
N GLY A 82 -14.13 15.43 -6.50
CA GLY A 82 -13.94 16.33 -7.63
C GLY A 82 -12.61 16.10 -8.34
N THR A 83 -12.33 16.95 -9.32
CA THR A 83 -11.12 16.87 -10.17
C THR A 83 -10.35 18.17 -10.09
N LYS A 84 -9.03 18.10 -9.89
CA LYS A 84 -8.13 19.27 -9.90
C LYS A 84 -6.78 18.91 -10.51
N GLY A 85 -6.39 19.59 -11.59
CA GLY A 85 -5.03 19.50 -12.16
C GLY A 85 -4.57 18.08 -12.48
N GLY A 86 -5.39 17.28 -13.15
CA GLY A 86 -5.05 15.88 -13.45
C GLY A 86 -5.19 14.90 -12.28
N THR A 87 -5.72 15.35 -11.14
CA THR A 87 -5.98 14.50 -9.98
C THR A 87 -7.48 14.31 -9.76
N ILE A 88 -7.92 13.06 -9.64
CA ILE A 88 -9.26 12.73 -9.17
C ILE A 88 -9.20 12.54 -7.66
N ARG A 89 -9.88 13.42 -6.92
CA ARG A 89 -9.96 13.37 -5.47
C ARG A 89 -11.14 12.50 -5.06
N THR A 90 -10.91 11.57 -4.15
CA THR A 90 -11.95 10.66 -3.68
C THR A 90 -11.85 10.47 -2.17
N GLU A 91 -12.94 10.03 -1.57
CA GLU A 91 -13.01 9.52 -0.21
C GLU A 91 -13.48 8.07 -0.29
N ILE A 92 -12.81 7.17 0.43
CA ILE A 92 -13.23 5.78 0.54
C ILE A 92 -13.64 5.48 1.99
N LYS A 93 -14.84 4.95 2.17
CA LYS A 93 -15.30 4.36 3.44
C LYS A 93 -15.94 3.00 3.17
N VAL A 94 -15.26 1.93 3.56
CA VAL A 94 -15.75 0.55 3.41
C VAL A 94 -16.13 0.01 4.78
N SER A 95 -17.32 -0.57 4.88
CA SER A 95 -17.81 -1.11 6.14
C SER A 95 -17.25 -2.51 6.42
N ASN A 96 -16.98 -2.82 7.70
CA ASN A 96 -16.45 -4.11 8.14
C ASN A 96 -17.48 -5.27 8.05
N ASN A 97 -18.72 -5.00 7.65
CA ASN A 97 -19.83 -5.96 7.72
C ASN A 97 -19.71 -7.16 6.74
N HIS A 98 -18.71 -7.16 5.86
CA HIS A 98 -18.56 -8.12 4.75
C HIS A 98 -17.10 -8.53 4.51
N LEU A 99 -16.43 -9.05 5.55
CA LEU A 99 -15.06 -9.56 5.47
C LEU A 99 -14.99 -10.85 4.63
N GLU A 100 -14.72 -10.72 3.34
CA GLU A 100 -14.16 -11.84 2.56
C GLU A 100 -12.64 -11.71 2.39
N THR A 101 -12.05 -10.49 2.47
CA THR A 101 -10.62 -10.27 2.23
C THR A 101 -10.04 -9.02 2.90
N ASP A 102 -8.77 -9.08 3.31
CA ASP A 102 -7.95 -7.96 3.83
C ASP A 102 -7.52 -6.93 2.75
N THR A 103 -8.25 -6.89 1.63
CA THR A 103 -7.90 -6.04 0.47
C THR A 103 -9.16 -5.47 -0.17
N LEU A 104 -9.11 -4.18 -0.51
CA LEU A 104 -10.10 -3.50 -1.32
C LEU A 104 -9.66 -3.52 -2.79
N LYS A 105 -10.50 -4.11 -3.63
CA LYS A 105 -10.35 -4.04 -5.10
C LYS A 105 -10.90 -2.72 -5.62
N VAL A 106 -10.01 -1.87 -6.12
CA VAL A 106 -10.37 -0.61 -6.77
C VAL A 106 -10.11 -0.72 -8.26
N LYS A 107 -11.15 -0.53 -9.07
CA LYS A 107 -11.05 -0.66 -10.52
C LYS A 107 -11.04 0.72 -11.17
N VAL A 108 -10.14 0.89 -12.13
CA VAL A 108 -10.04 2.11 -12.93
C VAL A 108 -10.24 1.80 -14.41
N ARG A 109 -10.85 2.74 -15.13
CA ARG A 109 -10.91 2.73 -16.59
C ARG A 109 -10.63 4.10 -17.16
N PHE A 110 -9.91 4.16 -18.27
CA PHE A 110 -9.52 5.41 -18.92
C PHE A 110 -9.23 5.24 -20.41
N GLY A 111 -8.85 6.34 -21.06
CA GLY A 111 -8.56 6.36 -22.50
C GLY A 111 -9.82 6.37 -23.37
N GLU A 112 -9.61 6.20 -24.68
CA GLU A 112 -10.70 6.28 -25.66
C GLU A 112 -11.79 5.25 -25.34
N LYS A 113 -13.03 5.72 -25.15
CA LYS A 113 -14.19 4.90 -24.76
C LYS A 113 -13.96 4.05 -23.50
N ARG A 114 -13.05 4.47 -22.59
CA ARG A 114 -12.73 3.75 -21.33
C ARG A 114 -12.27 2.30 -21.55
N LYS A 115 -11.51 2.06 -22.63
CA LYS A 115 -11.01 0.74 -23.02
C LYS A 115 -9.91 0.22 -22.11
N GLU A 116 -9.03 1.10 -21.63
CA GLU A 116 -7.97 0.73 -20.70
C GLU A 116 -8.58 0.38 -19.34
N LYS A 117 -8.13 -0.71 -18.72
CA LYS A 117 -8.66 -1.20 -17.45
C LYS A 117 -7.51 -1.65 -16.56
N HIS A 118 -7.61 -1.34 -15.27
CA HIS A 118 -6.70 -1.86 -14.28
C HIS A 118 -7.42 -2.04 -12.93
N GLU A 119 -6.94 -2.96 -12.12
CA GLU A 119 -7.43 -3.23 -10.76
C GLU A 119 -6.28 -3.08 -9.78
N PHE A 120 -6.44 -2.15 -8.84
CA PHE A 120 -5.57 -2.00 -7.69
C PHE A 120 -6.12 -2.81 -6.53
N ASN A 121 -5.23 -3.46 -5.79
CA ASN A 121 -5.55 -4.15 -4.54
C ASN A 121 -4.98 -3.34 -3.38
N ILE A 122 -5.83 -2.60 -2.67
CA ILE A 122 -5.41 -1.73 -1.56
C ILE A 122 -5.62 -2.49 -0.24
N PRO A 123 -4.59 -2.69 0.60
CA PRO A 123 -4.77 -3.36 1.88
C PRO A 123 -5.77 -2.65 2.78
N MET A 124 -6.49 -3.46 3.56
CA MET A 124 -7.45 -2.99 4.55
C MET A 124 -7.08 -3.53 5.92
N LYS A 125 -7.27 -2.71 6.96
CA LYS A 125 -7.07 -3.09 8.36
C LYS A 125 -8.28 -2.71 9.21
N ILE A 126 -8.58 -3.58 10.17
CA ILE A 126 -9.45 -3.24 11.30
C ILE A 126 -8.64 -2.34 12.22
N LYS A 127 -9.26 -1.30 12.76
CA LYS A 127 -8.62 -0.44 13.74
C LYS A 127 -8.44 -1.25 15.04
N GLU A 128 -7.19 -1.39 15.48
CA GLU A 128 -6.84 -1.92 16.81
C GLU A 128 -7.32 -0.99 17.93
#